data_AF-A0A2V3DUX8-F1
#
_entry.id   AF-A0A2V3DUX8-F1
#
_cell.length_a   1.000
_cell.length_b   1.000
_cell.length_c   1.000
_cell.angle_alpha   90.00
_cell.angle_beta   90.00
_cell.angle_gamma   90.00
#
_symmetry.space_group_name_H-M   'P 1'
#
loop_
_entity.id
_entity.type
_entity.pdbx_description
1 polymer ?
#
loop_
_entity_poly.entity_id
_entity_poly.type
_entity_poly.pdbx_seq_one_letter_code
_entity_poly.pdbx_strand_id
1 'polypeptide(L)'
;MRDRGFLGIEDLGVFSHLSTADLAQLLDSEDSLERSAAIRLLAQKAQPDASTNRLFADRLKRETKLYTKIELCEALQTGGEEAAQMLIPLLGTIGRNQHKQPSTDAFRKSSYPLPRDIVARILARMDPAILPTMTSVIQSGTRAQVVEVIDAVGFMCFYSSATEAHRLVALRALLKRLQGSPNDELMQWKIVRALESFNHPDSLSILRGIIEDSAVPALHQEAQRSLALALKQPAM
;
A
#
# COMPACT_ATOMS: atom_id res chain seq x y z
N MET A 1 15.54 -5.71 20.97
CA MET A 1 14.48 -5.02 20.18
C MET A 1 14.85 -3.56 19.91
N ARG A 2 15.47 -2.86 20.87
CA ARG A 2 15.97 -1.48 20.71
C ARG A 2 16.90 -1.28 19.51
N ASP A 3 17.83 -2.20 19.23
CA ASP A 3 18.73 -2.15 18.05
C ASP A 3 18.03 -2.26 16.68
N ARG A 4 16.72 -2.55 16.70
CA ARG A 4 15.84 -2.58 15.53
C ARG A 4 14.96 -1.32 15.44
N GLY A 5 15.17 -0.34 16.33
CA GLY A 5 14.46 0.93 16.44
C GLY A 5 13.18 0.89 17.27
N PHE A 6 12.99 -0.11 18.14
CA PHE A 6 11.77 -0.21 18.95
C PHE A 6 11.77 0.85 20.06
N LEU A 7 10.75 1.71 20.07
CA LEU A 7 10.53 2.73 21.09
C LEU A 7 9.69 2.17 22.25
N GLY A 8 10.21 2.29 23.46
CA GLY A 8 9.45 2.19 24.71
C GLY A 8 8.74 3.50 25.05
N ILE A 9 7.89 3.46 26.08
CA ILE A 9 7.07 4.60 26.52
C ILE A 9 7.97 5.74 27.03
N GLU A 10 9.04 5.43 27.74
CA GLU A 10 9.97 6.45 28.27
C GLU A 10 10.91 7.08 27.21
N ASP A 11 11.13 6.44 26.07
CA ASP A 11 12.20 6.83 25.13
C ASP A 11 11.94 8.21 24.48
N LEU A 12 10.67 8.57 24.27
CA LEU A 12 10.31 9.86 23.66
C LEU A 12 10.61 11.06 24.56
N GLY A 13 10.56 10.88 25.88
CA GLY A 13 10.80 11.95 26.84
C GLY A 13 12.20 12.54 26.70
N VAL A 14 13.18 11.69 26.38
CA VAL A 14 14.60 12.07 26.21
C VAL A 14 14.78 13.08 25.09
N PHE A 15 14.07 12.94 23.97
CA PHE A 15 14.24 13.78 22.78
C PHE A 15 13.18 14.89 22.65
N SER A 16 12.19 14.92 23.53
CA SER A 16 11.04 15.84 23.45
C SER A 16 11.42 17.33 23.43
N HIS A 17 12.53 17.68 24.11
CA HIS A 17 13.06 19.04 24.24
C HIS A 17 13.77 19.55 22.97
N LEU A 18 14.09 18.68 22.02
CA LEU A 18 14.84 19.04 20.82
C LEU A 18 14.00 19.87 19.85
N SER A 19 14.64 20.78 19.11
CA SER A 19 14.00 21.56 18.07
C SER A 19 13.66 20.69 16.84
N THR A 20 12.81 21.18 15.94
CA THR A 20 12.53 20.50 14.66
C THR A 20 13.80 20.28 13.84
N ALA A 21 14.73 21.25 13.85
CA ALA A 21 16.01 21.13 13.14
C ALA A 21 16.90 20.03 13.73
N ASP A 22 16.99 19.96 15.07
CA ASP A 22 17.79 18.92 15.75
C ASP A 22 17.18 17.53 15.53
N LEU A 23 15.85 17.42 15.61
CA LEU A 23 15.14 16.18 15.31
C LEU A 23 15.34 15.75 13.85
N ALA A 24 15.36 16.69 12.90
CA ALA A 24 15.64 16.38 11.50
C ALA A 24 17.06 15.81 11.31
N GLN A 25 18.05 16.33 12.06
CA GLN A 25 19.42 15.77 12.04
C GLN A 25 19.47 14.35 12.60
N LEU A 26 18.69 14.05 13.64
CA LEU A 26 18.64 12.70 14.23
C LEU A 26 18.13 11.62 13.29
N LEU A 27 17.47 11.97 12.18
CA LEU A 27 17.07 10.99 11.17
C LEU A 27 18.27 10.29 10.51
N ASP A 28 19.44 10.92 10.54
CA ASP A 28 20.69 10.37 10.02
C ASP A 28 21.62 9.80 11.10
N SER A 29 21.13 9.69 12.34
CA SER A 29 21.86 9.00 13.41
C SER A 29 22.13 7.54 13.04
N GLU A 30 23.27 7.01 13.49
CA GLU A 30 23.59 5.57 13.42
C GLU A 30 22.66 4.76 14.33
N ASP A 31 22.17 5.36 15.42
CA ASP A 31 21.23 4.70 16.34
C ASP A 31 19.80 4.71 15.79
N SER A 32 19.26 3.51 15.59
CA SER A 32 17.89 3.30 15.13
C SER A 32 16.81 3.80 16.10
N LEU A 33 17.12 3.86 17.39
CA LEU A 33 16.20 4.35 18.42
C LEU A 33 16.06 5.87 18.32
N GLU A 34 17.16 6.60 18.15
CA GLU A 34 17.16 8.04 17.92
C GLU A 34 16.36 8.41 16.67
N ARG A 35 16.59 7.66 15.57
CA ARG A 35 15.82 7.85 14.32
C ARG A 35 14.33 7.64 14.53
N SER A 36 13.94 6.54 15.18
CA SER A 36 12.53 6.25 15.47
C SER A 36 11.91 7.36 16.32
N ALA A 37 12.59 7.82 17.37
CA ALA A 37 12.11 8.90 18.24
C ALA A 37 11.93 10.21 17.46
N ALA A 38 12.92 10.54 16.62
CA ALA A 38 12.87 11.73 15.76
C ALA A 38 11.69 11.71 14.81
N ILE A 39 11.44 10.58 14.11
CA ILE A 39 10.29 10.44 13.20
C ILE A 39 8.97 10.70 13.94
N ARG A 40 8.78 10.04 15.09
CA ARG A 40 7.55 10.16 15.86
C ARG A 40 7.34 11.58 16.40
N LEU A 41 8.39 12.21 16.94
CA LEU A 41 8.30 13.57 17.45
C LEU A 41 8.07 14.60 16.35
N LEU A 42 8.72 14.46 15.19
CA LEU A 42 8.48 15.32 14.03
C LEU A 42 7.04 15.19 13.52
N ALA A 43 6.53 13.97 13.43
CA ALA A 43 5.14 13.70 13.03
C ALA A 43 4.10 14.25 14.03
N GLN A 44 4.46 14.41 15.31
CA GLN A 44 3.59 15.00 16.34
C GLN A 44 3.66 16.53 16.39
N LYS A 45 4.84 17.11 16.15
CA LYS A 45 5.08 18.57 16.26
C LYS A 45 4.62 19.32 15.02
N ALA A 46 4.75 18.73 13.84
CA ALA A 46 4.37 19.36 12.59
C ALA A 46 2.98 18.89 12.17
N GLN A 47 2.14 19.81 11.69
CA GLN A 47 1.09 19.40 10.76
C GLN A 47 1.79 18.74 9.56
N PRO A 48 1.26 17.64 8.96
CA PRO A 48 1.89 17.00 7.82
C PRO A 48 2.14 18.00 6.70
N ASP A 49 3.36 18.49 6.57
CA ASP A 49 3.77 19.41 5.51
C ASP A 49 4.65 18.70 4.48
N ALA A 50 4.72 19.28 3.28
CA ALA A 50 5.46 18.71 2.17
C ALA A 50 6.95 18.49 2.48
N SER A 51 7.54 19.32 3.33
CA SER A 51 8.97 19.27 3.67
C SER A 51 9.30 18.08 4.57
N THR A 52 8.46 17.85 5.58
CA THR A 52 8.59 16.74 6.52
C THR A 52 8.32 15.42 5.82
N ASN A 53 7.28 15.36 4.98
CA ASN A 53 6.98 14.18 4.17
C ASN A 53 8.13 13.82 3.24
N ARG A 54 8.80 14.82 2.63
CA ARG A 54 9.98 14.58 1.78
C ARG A 54 11.14 14.00 2.57
N LEU A 55 11.41 14.56 3.74
CA LEU A 55 12.45 14.08 4.64
C LEU A 55 12.21 12.62 5.04
N PHE A 56 10.97 12.26 5.39
CA PHE A 56 10.60 10.87 5.71
C PHE A 56 10.68 9.95 4.49
N ALA A 57 10.23 10.38 3.31
CA ALA A 57 10.32 9.59 2.09
C ALA A 57 11.79 9.31 1.70
N ASP A 58 12.66 10.31 1.80
CA ASP A 58 14.09 10.14 1.56
C ASP A 58 14.73 9.21 2.59
N ARG A 59 14.31 9.32 3.86
CA ARG A 59 14.78 8.41 4.90
C ARG A 59 14.33 6.97 4.66
N LEU A 60 13.09 6.77 4.20
CA LEU A 60 12.49 5.46 3.91
C LEU A 60 13.30 4.67 2.87
N LYS A 61 13.83 5.36 1.84
CA LYS A 61 14.63 4.75 0.76
C LYS A 61 15.88 4.05 1.27
N ARG A 62 16.47 4.53 2.38
CA ARG A 62 17.72 4.02 2.95
C ARG A 62 17.57 3.34 4.32
N GLU A 63 16.37 3.25 4.88
CA GLU A 63 16.17 2.60 6.18
C GLU A 63 16.30 1.07 6.07
N THR A 64 16.93 0.47 7.07
CA THR A 64 17.15 -0.98 7.14
C THR A 64 16.47 -1.61 8.36
N LYS A 65 16.20 -0.81 9.41
CA LYS A 65 15.67 -1.27 10.69
C LYS A 65 14.15 -1.34 10.66
N LEU A 66 13.61 -2.44 11.19
CA LEU A 66 12.19 -2.76 11.06
C LEU A 66 11.29 -1.74 11.75
N TYR A 67 11.56 -1.40 13.02
CA TYR A 67 10.65 -0.53 13.76
C TYR A 67 10.76 0.91 13.28
N THR A 68 11.96 1.37 12.90
CA THR A 68 12.13 2.68 12.25
C THR A 68 11.37 2.77 10.93
N LYS A 69 11.29 1.68 10.13
CA LYS A 69 10.40 1.64 8.95
C LYS A 69 8.92 1.75 9.31
N ILE A 70 8.51 1.14 10.42
CA ILE A 70 7.13 1.20 10.89
C ILE A 70 6.79 2.65 11.26
N GLU A 71 7.67 3.34 12.01
CA GLU A 71 7.51 4.77 12.30
C GLU A 71 7.33 5.61 11.04
N LEU A 72 8.20 5.40 10.03
CA LEU A 72 8.09 6.13 8.77
C LEU A 72 6.77 5.84 8.04
N CYS A 73 6.31 4.59 8.07
CA CYS A 73 5.02 4.24 7.46
C CYS A 73 3.86 4.92 8.18
N GLU A 74 3.86 4.89 9.51
CA GLU A 74 2.84 5.53 10.35
C GLU A 74 2.83 7.05 10.19
N ALA A 75 3.99 7.67 10.03
CA ALA A 75 4.10 9.10 9.79
C ALA A 75 3.65 9.48 8.37
N LEU A 76 4.08 8.75 7.34
CA LEU A 76 3.76 9.07 5.94
C LEU A 76 2.29 8.80 5.59
N GLN A 77 1.62 7.83 6.24
CA GLN A 77 0.23 7.51 5.94
C GLN A 77 -0.77 8.59 6.40
N THR A 78 -0.35 9.53 7.26
CA THR A 78 -1.21 10.66 7.68
C THR A 78 -1.17 11.85 6.71
N GLY A 79 -0.31 11.78 5.69
CA GLY A 79 -0.25 12.79 4.64
C GLY A 79 -1.49 12.82 3.74
N GLY A 80 -1.67 13.92 3.02
CA GLY A 80 -2.73 14.07 2.02
C GLY A 80 -2.30 13.70 0.60
N GLU A 81 -3.01 14.23 -0.38
CA GLU A 81 -2.77 13.93 -1.81
C GLU A 81 -1.35 14.28 -2.27
N GLU A 82 -0.77 15.40 -1.82
CA GLU A 82 0.59 15.80 -2.16
C GLU A 82 1.63 14.74 -1.71
N ALA A 83 1.45 14.17 -0.52
CA ALA A 83 2.30 13.09 -0.03
C ALA A 83 2.12 11.82 -0.87
N ALA A 84 0.89 11.49 -1.26
CA ALA A 84 0.63 10.35 -2.15
C ALA A 84 1.34 10.52 -3.51
N GLN A 85 1.26 11.71 -4.12
CA GLN A 85 1.94 12.03 -5.37
C GLN A 85 3.46 11.94 -5.26
N MET A 86 4.04 12.35 -4.13
CA MET A 86 5.47 12.18 -3.84
C MET A 86 5.87 10.71 -3.71
N LEU A 87 5.01 9.88 -3.13
CA LEU A 87 5.28 8.46 -2.86
C LEU A 87 5.13 7.59 -4.11
N ILE A 88 4.18 7.88 -5.01
CA ILE A 88 3.90 7.07 -6.22
C ILE A 88 5.15 6.74 -7.07
N PRO A 89 6.08 7.68 -7.34
CA PRO A 89 7.34 7.38 -8.02
C PRO A 89 8.21 6.30 -7.36
N LEU A 90 8.00 6.03 -6.07
CA LEU A 90 8.79 5.07 -5.28
C LEU A 90 8.19 3.65 -5.27
N LEU A 91 6.98 3.44 -5.79
CA LEU A 91 6.35 2.13 -5.88
C LEU A 91 7.23 1.11 -6.61
N GLY A 92 7.46 -0.04 -6.00
CA GLY A 92 8.28 -1.11 -6.57
C GLY A 92 9.79 -0.86 -6.52
N THR A 93 10.24 0.25 -5.92
CA THR A 93 11.67 0.63 -5.91
C THR A 93 12.37 0.37 -4.57
N ILE A 94 11.61 0.29 -3.46
CA ILE A 94 12.18 0.18 -2.11
C ILE A 94 12.10 -1.27 -1.60
N GLY A 95 13.25 -1.84 -1.27
CA GLY A 95 13.36 -3.19 -0.75
C GLY A 95 13.25 -4.28 -1.82
N ARG A 96 12.99 -5.53 -1.40
CA ARG A 96 12.96 -6.72 -2.28
C ARG A 96 11.81 -7.69 -1.94
N ASN A 97 10.82 -7.23 -1.19
CA ASN A 97 9.73 -8.07 -0.67
C ASN A 97 8.58 -8.25 -1.67
N GLN A 98 8.56 -7.47 -2.74
CA GLN A 98 7.52 -7.47 -3.77
C GLN A 98 7.37 -8.85 -4.42
N HIS A 99 6.16 -9.17 -4.84
CA HIS A 99 5.91 -10.37 -5.62
C HIS A 99 6.58 -10.24 -6.99
N LYS A 100 7.38 -11.24 -7.37
CA LYS A 100 7.94 -11.33 -8.73
C LYS A 100 7.08 -12.18 -9.67
N GLN A 101 6.25 -13.04 -9.09
CA GLN A 101 5.34 -13.96 -9.76
C GLN A 101 4.13 -14.22 -8.86
N PRO A 102 3.01 -14.72 -9.41
CA PRO A 102 1.87 -15.17 -8.62
C PRO A 102 2.29 -16.14 -7.51
N SER A 103 1.67 -16.02 -6.34
CA SER A 103 1.90 -16.99 -5.26
C SER A 103 1.20 -18.30 -5.61
N THR A 104 1.91 -19.41 -5.52
CA THR A 104 1.32 -20.76 -5.63
C THR A 104 0.65 -21.21 -4.33
N ASP A 105 0.99 -20.57 -3.22
CA ASP A 105 0.38 -20.87 -1.92
C ASP A 105 -0.99 -20.20 -1.80
N ALA A 106 -2.01 -21.00 -1.49
CA ALA A 106 -3.35 -20.50 -1.21
C ALA A 106 -3.32 -19.57 0.03
N PHE A 107 -3.76 -18.33 -0.15
CA PHE A 107 -3.91 -17.38 0.95
C PHE A 107 -5.24 -17.63 1.71
N ARG A 108 -5.20 -18.37 2.81
CA ARG A 108 -6.42 -18.89 3.47
C ARG A 108 -7.18 -17.90 4.35
N LYS A 109 -6.69 -16.67 4.50
CA LYS A 109 -7.31 -15.68 5.38
C LYS A 109 -8.48 -14.97 4.68
N SER A 110 -9.50 -14.64 5.46
CA SER A 110 -10.65 -13.84 5.02
C SER A 110 -10.36 -12.33 4.97
N SER A 111 -9.25 -11.90 5.55
CA SER A 111 -8.74 -10.53 5.44
C SER A 111 -8.12 -10.29 4.06
N TYR A 112 -8.14 -9.06 3.56
CA TYR A 112 -7.33 -8.68 2.41
C TYR A 112 -5.83 -8.70 2.80
N PRO A 113 -4.94 -9.26 1.96
CA PRO A 113 -3.52 -9.34 2.29
C PRO A 113 -2.86 -7.96 2.31
N LEU A 114 -1.97 -7.75 3.28
CA LEU A 114 -1.21 -6.50 3.35
C LEU A 114 -0.25 -6.37 2.15
N PRO A 115 -0.17 -5.19 1.50
CA PRO A 115 0.79 -4.99 0.41
C PRO A 115 2.24 -5.31 0.85
N ARG A 116 2.95 -6.00 -0.05
CA ARG A 116 4.36 -6.38 0.17
C ARG A 116 5.32 -5.23 -0.13
N ASP A 117 4.98 -4.40 -1.10
CA ASP A 117 5.65 -3.13 -1.33
C ASP A 117 5.38 -2.16 -0.18
N ILE A 118 6.43 -1.51 0.31
CA ILE A 118 6.34 -0.63 1.47
C ILE A 118 5.60 0.67 1.15
N VAL A 119 5.70 1.17 -0.08
CA VAL A 119 5.02 2.38 -0.51
C VAL A 119 3.55 2.08 -0.73
N ALA A 120 3.22 0.97 -1.39
CA ALA A 120 1.84 0.50 -1.53
C ALA A 120 1.17 0.32 -0.15
N ARG A 121 1.91 -0.16 0.84
CA ARG A 121 1.42 -0.31 2.23
C ARG A 121 1.08 1.02 2.90
N ILE A 122 1.83 2.08 2.61
CA ILE A 122 1.57 3.43 3.11
C ILE A 122 0.32 3.97 2.43
N LEU A 123 0.31 3.99 1.08
CA LEU A 123 -0.82 4.49 0.28
C LEU A 123 -2.14 3.79 0.65
N ALA A 124 -2.12 2.47 0.87
CA ALA A 124 -3.28 1.68 1.25
C ALA A 124 -3.96 2.11 2.56
N ARG A 125 -3.23 2.82 3.44
CA ARG A 125 -3.71 3.29 4.75
C ARG A 125 -3.92 4.80 4.83
N MET A 126 -3.64 5.53 3.76
CA MET A 126 -3.93 6.96 3.68
C MET A 126 -5.44 7.21 3.61
N ASP A 127 -5.82 8.48 3.73
CA ASP A 127 -7.21 8.89 3.57
C ASP A 127 -7.79 8.42 2.22
N PRO A 128 -9.00 7.83 2.17
CA PRO A 128 -9.61 7.36 0.93
C PRO A 128 -9.79 8.41 -0.17
N ALA A 129 -9.68 9.71 0.15
CA ALA A 129 -9.64 10.79 -0.82
C ALA A 129 -8.49 10.64 -1.84
N ILE A 130 -7.43 9.88 -1.56
CA ILE A 130 -6.33 9.63 -2.52
C ILE A 130 -6.62 8.51 -3.51
N LEU A 131 -7.76 7.80 -3.39
CA LEU A 131 -8.11 6.70 -4.29
C LEU A 131 -8.14 7.11 -5.78
N PRO A 132 -8.65 8.29 -6.18
CA PRO A 132 -8.55 8.77 -7.56
C PRO A 132 -7.10 8.89 -8.04
N THR A 133 -6.21 9.41 -7.20
CA THR A 133 -4.78 9.55 -7.50
C THR A 133 -4.15 8.18 -7.76
N MET A 134 -4.40 7.17 -6.91
CA MET A 134 -3.93 5.80 -7.14
C MET A 134 -4.56 5.16 -8.40
N THR A 135 -5.83 5.45 -8.67
CA THR A 135 -6.53 4.94 -9.85
C THR A 135 -5.92 5.48 -11.15
N SER A 136 -5.48 6.73 -11.16
CA SER A 136 -4.76 7.30 -12.32
C SER A 136 -3.46 6.56 -12.63
N VAL A 137 -2.77 6.04 -11.59
CA VAL A 137 -1.57 5.21 -11.75
C VAL A 137 -1.94 3.86 -12.37
N ILE A 138 -3.05 3.23 -11.99
CA ILE A 138 -3.52 2.00 -12.65
C ILE A 138 -3.71 2.24 -14.16
N GLN A 139 -4.11 3.43 -14.58
CA GLN A 139 -4.38 3.75 -15.99
C GLN A 139 -3.14 4.14 -16.79
N SER A 140 -2.19 4.85 -16.18
CA SER A 140 -1.09 5.54 -16.90
C SER A 140 0.31 5.26 -16.36
N GLY A 141 0.44 4.64 -15.19
CA GLY A 141 1.71 4.36 -14.55
C GLY A 141 2.56 3.31 -15.28
N THR A 142 3.84 3.26 -14.94
CA THR A 142 4.73 2.19 -15.40
C THR A 142 4.28 0.85 -14.85
N ARG A 143 4.65 -0.25 -15.53
CA ARG A 143 4.32 -1.62 -15.06
C ARG A 143 4.72 -1.83 -13.59
N ALA A 144 5.92 -1.39 -13.20
CA ALA A 144 6.45 -1.54 -11.85
C ALA A 144 5.58 -0.83 -10.80
N GLN A 145 5.06 0.37 -11.12
CA GLN A 145 4.15 1.09 -10.25
C GLN A 145 2.77 0.43 -10.22
N VAL A 146 2.24 0.06 -11.39
CA VAL A 146 0.89 -0.51 -11.54
C VAL A 146 0.74 -1.79 -10.72
N VAL A 147 1.68 -2.73 -10.82
CA VAL A 147 1.59 -3.99 -10.06
C VAL A 147 1.54 -3.74 -8.54
N GLU A 148 2.21 -2.72 -8.02
CA GLU A 148 2.18 -2.45 -6.56
C GLU A 148 0.98 -1.60 -6.15
N VAL A 149 0.54 -0.64 -6.96
CA VAL A 149 -0.62 0.20 -6.62
C VAL A 149 -1.94 -0.58 -6.64
N ILE A 150 -2.03 -1.66 -7.43
CA ILE A 150 -3.21 -2.54 -7.45
C ILE A 150 -3.46 -3.14 -6.05
N ASP A 151 -2.41 -3.60 -5.36
CA ASP A 151 -2.53 -4.13 -4.00
C ASP A 151 -3.01 -3.04 -3.03
N ALA A 152 -2.56 -1.79 -3.20
CA ALA A 152 -2.98 -0.67 -2.37
C ALA A 152 -4.45 -0.29 -2.58
N VAL A 153 -4.88 -0.22 -3.84
CA VAL A 153 -6.28 0.06 -4.21
C VAL A 153 -7.20 -1.05 -3.71
N GLY A 154 -6.84 -2.32 -3.93
CA GLY A 154 -7.63 -3.44 -3.42
C GLY A 154 -7.76 -3.41 -1.89
N PHE A 155 -6.65 -3.19 -1.18
CA PHE A 155 -6.66 -3.07 0.29
C PHE A 155 -7.54 -1.92 0.76
N MET A 156 -7.37 -0.71 0.19
CA MET A 156 -8.15 0.47 0.56
C MET A 156 -9.64 0.25 0.32
N CYS A 157 -10.03 -0.28 -0.85
CA CYS A 157 -11.43 -0.55 -1.17
C CYS A 157 -12.04 -1.69 -0.32
N PHE A 158 -11.22 -2.57 0.26
CA PHE A 158 -11.69 -3.63 1.13
C PHE A 158 -11.99 -3.13 2.55
N TYR A 159 -11.17 -2.20 3.07
CA TYR A 159 -11.20 -1.80 4.48
C TYR A 159 -11.80 -0.42 4.75
N SER A 160 -11.83 0.47 3.77
CA SER A 160 -12.19 1.87 3.98
C SER A 160 -13.61 2.21 3.55
N SER A 161 -14.08 3.38 4.01
CA SER A 161 -15.34 4.01 3.59
C SER A 161 -15.21 4.83 2.31
N ALA A 162 -14.35 4.42 1.37
CA ALA A 162 -14.25 5.05 0.05
C ALA A 162 -15.64 5.13 -0.61
N THR A 163 -15.94 6.26 -1.25
CA THR A 163 -17.24 6.49 -1.87
C THR A 163 -17.49 5.48 -2.99
N GLU A 164 -18.74 5.12 -3.20
CA GLU A 164 -19.17 4.21 -4.28
C GLU A 164 -18.68 4.71 -5.65
N ALA A 165 -18.76 6.02 -5.90
CA ALA A 165 -18.27 6.65 -7.12
C ALA A 165 -16.76 6.39 -7.34
N HIS A 166 -15.92 6.59 -6.32
CA HIS A 166 -14.49 6.32 -6.45
C HIS A 166 -14.20 4.83 -6.61
N ARG A 167 -14.93 3.95 -5.89
CA ARG A 167 -14.80 2.49 -6.04
C ARG A 167 -15.16 2.03 -7.45
N LEU A 168 -16.22 2.59 -8.05
CA LEU A 168 -16.64 2.25 -9.41
C LEU A 168 -15.59 2.68 -10.45
N VAL A 169 -14.97 3.85 -10.28
CA VAL A 169 -13.88 4.30 -11.15
C VAL A 169 -12.65 3.40 -11.00
N ALA A 170 -12.30 3.01 -9.78
CA ALA A 170 -11.21 2.07 -9.50
C ALA A 170 -11.47 0.69 -10.13
N LEU A 171 -12.69 0.15 -9.97
CA LEU A 171 -13.09 -1.11 -10.60
C LEU A 171 -12.91 -1.03 -12.12
N ARG A 172 -13.47 -0.01 -12.77
CA ARG A 172 -13.35 0.17 -14.23
C ARG A 172 -11.89 0.25 -14.69
N ALA A 173 -11.03 0.92 -13.92
CA ALA A 173 -9.60 0.98 -14.22
C ALA A 173 -8.93 -0.40 -14.10
N LEU A 174 -9.26 -1.19 -13.07
CA LEU A 174 -8.78 -2.55 -12.89
C LEU A 174 -9.23 -3.45 -14.05
N LEU A 175 -10.51 -3.41 -14.43
CA LEU A 175 -11.03 -4.25 -15.52
C LEU A 175 -10.39 -3.90 -16.87
N LYS A 176 -10.26 -2.61 -17.18
CA LYS A 176 -9.56 -2.15 -18.38
C LYS A 176 -8.09 -2.60 -18.38
N ARG A 177 -7.41 -2.53 -17.23
CA ARG A 177 -6.01 -2.96 -17.12
C ARG A 177 -5.89 -4.48 -17.27
N LEU A 178 -6.82 -5.26 -16.75
CA LEU A 178 -6.87 -6.71 -16.89
C LEU A 178 -6.96 -7.11 -18.37
N GLN A 179 -7.91 -6.53 -19.10
CA GLN A 179 -8.09 -6.76 -20.54
C GLN A 179 -6.85 -6.38 -21.35
N GLY A 180 -6.15 -5.30 -20.98
CA GLY A 180 -4.94 -4.84 -21.64
C GLY A 180 -3.67 -5.62 -21.30
N SER A 181 -3.72 -6.62 -20.41
CA SER A 181 -2.52 -7.32 -19.90
C SER A 181 -2.59 -8.85 -20.02
N PRO A 182 -2.97 -9.43 -21.18
CA PRO A 182 -3.23 -10.87 -21.31
C PRO A 182 -2.00 -11.78 -21.09
N ASN A 183 -0.78 -11.23 -21.18
CA ASN A 183 0.47 -11.99 -21.01
C ASN A 183 1.23 -11.62 -19.73
N ASP A 184 0.61 -10.87 -18.82
CA ASP A 184 1.22 -10.46 -17.56
C ASP A 184 0.54 -11.15 -16.37
N GLU A 185 0.96 -12.38 -16.08
CA GLU A 185 0.35 -13.21 -15.04
C GLU A 185 0.37 -12.55 -13.66
N LEU A 186 1.46 -11.84 -13.32
CA LEU A 186 1.55 -11.15 -12.03
C LEU A 186 0.52 -10.01 -11.96
N MET A 187 0.39 -9.23 -13.04
CA MET A 187 -0.60 -8.15 -13.08
C MET A 187 -2.01 -8.69 -13.01
N GLN A 188 -2.34 -9.72 -13.80
CA GLN A 188 -3.64 -10.38 -13.76
C GLN A 188 -3.95 -10.89 -12.36
N TRP A 189 -3.01 -11.60 -11.73
CA TRP A 189 -3.18 -12.18 -10.41
C TRP A 189 -3.46 -11.12 -9.34
N LYS A 190 -2.73 -10.00 -9.37
CA LYS A 190 -2.98 -8.90 -8.44
C LYS A 190 -4.33 -8.21 -8.70
N ILE A 191 -4.74 -8.07 -9.96
CA ILE A 191 -6.06 -7.52 -10.29
C ILE A 191 -7.16 -8.46 -9.79
N VAL A 192 -7.07 -9.75 -10.10
CA VAL A 192 -8.01 -10.80 -9.63
C VAL A 192 -8.16 -10.73 -8.12
N ARG A 193 -7.05 -10.62 -7.39
CA ARG A 193 -7.09 -10.40 -5.95
C ARG A 193 -7.84 -9.12 -5.57
N ALA A 194 -7.51 -7.99 -6.17
CA ALA A 194 -8.17 -6.70 -5.89
C ALA A 194 -9.68 -6.73 -6.14
N LEU A 195 -10.17 -7.58 -7.04
CA LEU A 195 -11.61 -7.75 -7.30
C LEU A 195 -12.40 -8.28 -6.09
N GLU A 196 -11.74 -8.89 -5.10
CA GLU A 196 -12.39 -9.30 -3.85
C GLU A 196 -12.96 -8.15 -3.03
N SER A 197 -12.49 -6.94 -3.31
CA SER A 197 -12.95 -5.70 -2.69
C SER A 197 -14.17 -5.10 -3.37
N PHE A 198 -14.74 -5.74 -4.39
CA PHE A 198 -15.83 -5.20 -5.20
C PHE A 198 -16.96 -6.23 -5.41
N ASN A 199 -18.04 -6.12 -4.65
CA ASN A 199 -19.28 -6.87 -4.87
C ASN A 199 -20.12 -6.22 -5.96
N HIS A 200 -19.63 -6.27 -7.21
CA HIS A 200 -20.27 -5.68 -8.37
C HIS A 200 -20.44 -6.73 -9.48
N PRO A 201 -21.56 -6.74 -10.23
CA PRO A 201 -21.82 -7.75 -11.25
C PRO A 201 -20.66 -8.03 -12.21
N ASP A 202 -20.01 -6.97 -12.74
CA ASP A 202 -18.86 -7.11 -13.64
C ASP A 202 -17.67 -7.84 -13.00
N SER A 203 -17.37 -7.51 -11.73
CA SER A 203 -16.30 -8.15 -10.96
C SER A 203 -16.59 -9.64 -10.76
N LEU A 204 -17.82 -9.95 -10.34
CA LEU A 204 -18.26 -11.33 -10.11
C LEU A 204 -18.27 -12.16 -11.40
N SER A 205 -18.72 -11.57 -12.51
CA SER A 205 -18.74 -12.23 -13.82
C SER A 205 -17.32 -12.56 -14.30
N ILE A 206 -16.39 -11.62 -14.18
CA ILE A 206 -14.99 -11.84 -14.54
C ILE A 206 -14.34 -12.92 -13.69
N LEU A 207 -14.57 -12.89 -12.37
CA LEU A 207 -14.06 -13.91 -11.46
C LEU A 207 -14.59 -15.30 -11.82
N ARG A 208 -15.88 -15.44 -12.14
CA ARG A 208 -16.46 -16.71 -12.61
C ARG A 208 -15.84 -17.19 -13.92
N GLY A 209 -15.69 -16.32 -14.91
CA GLY A 209 -15.05 -16.68 -16.18
C GLY A 209 -13.61 -17.18 -15.98
N ILE A 210 -12.82 -16.54 -15.10
CA ILE A 210 -11.46 -16.99 -14.79
C ILE A 210 -11.46 -18.37 -14.11
N ILE A 211 -12.44 -18.66 -13.25
CA ILE A 211 -12.58 -19.98 -12.61
C ILE A 211 -12.94 -21.07 -13.64
N GLU A 212 -13.69 -20.72 -14.68
CA GLU A 212 -14.11 -21.66 -15.72
C GLU A 212 -12.99 -21.91 -16.75
N ASP A 213 -12.28 -20.86 -17.17
CA ASP A 213 -11.43 -20.88 -18.36
C ASP A 213 -9.92 -20.86 -18.08
N SER A 214 -9.47 -20.46 -16.89
CA SER A 214 -8.04 -20.22 -16.64
C SER A 214 -7.22 -21.49 -16.55
N ALA A 215 -6.31 -21.67 -17.51
CA ALA A 215 -5.28 -22.71 -17.45
C ALA A 215 -4.18 -22.42 -16.41
N VAL A 216 -4.09 -21.19 -15.87
CA VAL A 216 -3.08 -20.80 -14.86
C VAL A 216 -3.60 -21.13 -13.45
N PRO A 217 -3.01 -22.09 -12.72
CA PRO A 217 -3.55 -22.53 -11.43
C PRO A 217 -3.60 -21.42 -10.37
N ALA A 218 -2.61 -20.52 -10.37
CA ALA A 218 -2.57 -19.41 -9.41
C ALA A 218 -3.70 -18.39 -9.64
N LEU A 219 -4.07 -18.13 -10.90
CA LEU A 219 -5.20 -17.26 -11.24
C LEU A 219 -6.53 -17.91 -10.87
N HIS A 220 -6.68 -19.19 -11.18
CA HIS A 220 -7.86 -19.97 -10.82
C HIS A 220 -8.11 -19.93 -9.31
N GLN A 221 -7.08 -20.25 -8.51
CA GLN A 221 -7.18 -20.28 -7.06
C GLN A 221 -7.47 -18.91 -6.45
N GLU A 222 -6.79 -17.86 -6.94
CA GLU A 222 -7.06 -16.50 -6.47
C GLU A 222 -8.49 -16.07 -6.84
N ALA A 223 -8.97 -16.39 -8.05
CA ALA A 223 -10.32 -16.03 -8.48
C ALA A 223 -11.40 -16.72 -7.63
N GLN A 224 -11.22 -18.00 -7.29
CA GLN A 224 -12.13 -18.70 -6.37
C GLN A 224 -12.21 -18.00 -5.01
N ARG A 225 -11.06 -17.63 -4.45
CA ARG A 225 -11.00 -16.92 -3.17
C ARG A 225 -11.64 -15.54 -3.28
N SER A 226 -11.26 -14.77 -4.29
CA SER A 226 -11.73 -13.40 -4.48
C SER A 226 -13.23 -13.36 -4.70
N LEU A 227 -13.81 -14.33 -5.42
CA LEU A 227 -15.27 -14.45 -5.57
C LEU A 227 -15.95 -14.71 -4.23
N ALA A 228 -15.43 -15.64 -3.44
CA ALA A 228 -16.00 -15.97 -2.13
C ALA A 228 -15.95 -14.81 -1.13
N LEU A 229 -14.96 -13.93 -1.26
CA LEU A 229 -14.81 -12.75 -0.40
C LEU A 229 -15.59 -11.54 -0.93
N ALA A 230 -15.63 -11.31 -2.24
CA ALA A 230 -16.44 -10.27 -2.86
C ALA A 230 -17.92 -10.40 -2.47
N LEU A 231 -18.47 -11.62 -2.48
CA LEU A 231 -19.86 -11.87 -2.08
C LEU A 231 -20.17 -11.55 -0.61
N LYS A 232 -19.15 -11.37 0.24
CA LYS A 232 -19.31 -10.95 1.65
C LYS A 232 -19.22 -9.43 1.81
N GLN A 233 -18.78 -8.71 0.79
CA GLN A 233 -18.74 -7.25 0.81
C GLN A 233 -20.15 -6.69 0.58
N PRO A 234 -20.44 -5.46 1.07
CA PRO A 234 -21.67 -4.77 0.71
C PRO A 234 -21.81 -4.67 -0.81
N ALA A 235 -23.02 -4.93 -1.31
CA ALA A 235 -23.33 -4.79 -2.73
C ALA A 235 -23.01 -3.37 -3.20
N MET A 236 -22.37 -3.29 -4.37
CA MET A 236 -22.04 -2.06 -5.07
C MET A 236 -22.82 -1.98 -6.36
#